data_AF-Q8VM44-F1
#
_entry.id   AF-Q8VM44-F1
#
_cell.length_a   1.000
_cell.length_b   1.000
_cell.length_c   1.000
_cell.angle_alpha   90.00
_cell.angle_beta   90.00
_cell.angle_gamma   90.00
#
_symmetry.space_group_name_H-M   'P 1'
#
loop_
_entity.id
_entity.type
_entity.pdbx_description
1 polymer ?
#
loop_
_entity_poly.entity_id
_entity_poly.type
_entity_poly.pdbx_seq_one_letter_code
_entity_poly.pdbx_strand_id
1 'polypeptide(L)'
;LNAHSNKPYFKSARIVGDVIGKYHPHGDQSVYDTLVRLAQPFSLRYMLVDGQGNFGSIDGDSAAAMRYTEARMSRLAHELMADIDKETVDFQPNYDEKEL
;
A
#
# COMPACT_ATOMS: atom_id res chain seq x y z
N LEU A 1 -4.90 7.89 -4.22
CA LEU A 1 -5.77 7.91 -3.00
C LEU A 1 -5.37 8.92 -1.92
N ASN A 2 -4.15 9.47 -1.91
CA ASN A 2 -3.67 10.41 -0.87
C ASN A 2 -3.85 9.89 0.55
N ALA A 3 -3.55 8.60 0.75
CA ALA A 3 -3.67 7.90 2.03
C ALA A 3 -2.53 8.29 2.99
N HIS A 4 -2.40 9.58 3.28
CA HIS A 4 -1.35 10.13 4.12
C HIS A 4 -1.50 9.70 5.58
N SER A 5 -0.38 9.67 6.30
CA SER A 5 -0.33 9.32 7.73
C SER A 5 -1.18 10.21 8.65
N ASN A 6 -1.54 11.42 8.20
CA ASN A 6 -2.40 12.36 8.94
C ASN A 6 -3.88 12.33 8.49
N LYS A 7 -4.27 11.38 7.63
CA LYS A 7 -5.65 11.16 7.18
C LYS A 7 -6.23 9.89 7.81
N PRO A 8 -7.58 9.72 7.80
CA PRO A 8 -8.21 8.47 8.21
C PRO A 8 -7.68 7.27 7.41
N TYR A 9 -7.84 6.07 7.97
CA TYR A 9 -7.52 4.84 7.27
C TYR A 9 -8.49 4.60 6.09
N PHE A 10 -7.99 3.91 5.06
CA PHE A 10 -8.78 3.50 3.90
C PHE A 10 -8.91 1.98 3.90
N LYS A 11 -10.08 1.45 3.52
CA LYS A 11 -10.25 0.00 3.31
C LYS A 11 -9.16 -0.53 2.38
N SER A 12 -8.48 -1.61 2.76
CA SER A 12 -7.41 -2.20 1.93
C SER A 12 -7.93 -2.58 0.55
N ALA A 13 -9.17 -3.04 0.44
CA ALA A 13 -9.83 -3.32 -0.85
C ALA A 13 -9.84 -2.11 -1.82
N ARG A 14 -9.98 -0.88 -1.30
CA ARG A 14 -9.94 0.33 -2.13
C ARG A 14 -8.54 0.60 -2.67
N ILE A 15 -7.50 0.37 -1.86
CA ILE A 15 -6.10 0.54 -2.26
C ILE A 15 -5.73 -0.52 -3.31
N VAL A 16 -6.07 -1.78 -3.04
CA VAL A 16 -5.82 -2.90 -3.97
C VAL A 16 -6.51 -2.64 -5.33
N GLY A 17 -7.77 -2.21 -5.33
CA GLY A 17 -8.49 -1.88 -6.56
C GLY A 17 -7.86 -0.73 -7.36
N ASP A 18 -7.38 0.33 -6.70
CA ASP A 18 -6.73 1.47 -7.38
C ASP A 18 -5.39 1.06 -8.02
N VAL A 19 -4.63 0.20 -7.35
CA VAL A 19 -3.37 -0.35 -7.89
C VAL A 19 -3.62 -1.23 -9.11
N ILE A 20 -4.57 -2.17 -9.03
CA ILE A 20 -4.87 -3.08 -10.14
C ILE A 20 -5.43 -2.33 -11.34
N GLY A 21 -6.32 -1.37 -11.08
CA GLY A 21 -7.01 -0.64 -12.13
C GLY A 21 -6.13 0.32 -12.94
N LYS A 22 -4.96 0.71 -12.41
CA LYS A 22 -4.10 1.75 -13.03
C LYS A 22 -2.67 1.33 -13.30
N TYR A 23 -2.04 0.58 -12.41
CA TYR A 23 -0.58 0.39 -12.45
C TYR A 23 -0.15 -1.08 -12.52
N HIS A 24 -0.91 -2.00 -11.94
CA HIS A 24 -0.55 -3.42 -11.88
C HIS A 24 -1.73 -4.33 -12.25
N PRO A 25 -2.04 -4.53 -13.55
CA PRO A 25 -3.24 -5.22 -14.03
C PRO A 25 -3.13 -6.76 -13.95
N HIS A 26 -2.70 -7.28 -12.79
CA HIS A 26 -2.59 -8.71 -12.50
C HIS A 26 -3.45 -9.06 -11.28
N GLY A 27 -3.32 -10.30 -10.78
CA GLY A 27 -4.12 -10.81 -9.66
C GLY A 27 -4.04 -9.95 -8.40
N ASP A 28 -5.15 -9.84 -7.68
CA ASP A 28 -5.29 -9.02 -6.47
C ASP A 28 -4.47 -9.52 -5.28
N GLN A 29 -4.24 -10.83 -5.23
CA GLN A 29 -3.53 -11.49 -4.14
C GLN A 29 -2.11 -10.94 -3.94
N SER A 30 -1.33 -10.77 -5.01
CA SER A 30 0.05 -10.27 -4.90
C SER A 30 0.09 -8.84 -4.33
N VAL A 31 -0.88 -8.01 -4.71
CA VAL A 31 -1.02 -6.63 -4.23
C VAL A 31 -1.39 -6.63 -2.74
N TYR A 32 -2.37 -7.43 -2.35
CA TYR A 32 -2.81 -7.47 -0.96
C TYR A 32 -1.76 -8.10 -0.03
N ASP A 33 -1.13 -9.21 -0.44
CA ASP A 33 -0.07 -9.87 0.33
C ASP A 33 1.12 -8.93 0.54
N THR A 34 1.46 -8.13 -0.47
CA THR A 34 2.49 -7.09 -0.35
C THR A 34 2.08 -6.00 0.65
N LEU A 35 0.86 -5.48 0.55
CA LEU A 35 0.34 -4.48 1.50
C LEU A 35 0.36 -5.02 2.93
N VAL A 36 -0.04 -6.27 3.13
CA VAL A 36 -0.01 -6.96 4.43
C VAL A 36 1.42 -7.04 4.96
N ARG A 37 2.36 -7.53 4.15
CA ARG A 37 3.78 -7.65 4.52
C ARG A 37 4.38 -6.30 4.96
N LEU A 38 4.04 -5.22 4.26
CA LEU A 38 4.55 -3.87 4.56
C LEU A 38 3.98 -3.26 5.86
N ALA A 39 2.91 -3.85 6.40
CA ALA A 39 2.24 -3.43 7.64
C ALA A 39 2.54 -4.34 8.84
N GLN A 40 3.40 -5.36 8.68
CA GLN A 40 3.74 -6.31 9.74
C GLN A 40 5.03 -5.87 10.46
N PRO A 41 5.00 -5.58 11.77
CA PRO A 41 6.17 -5.10 12.51
C PRO A 41 7.24 -6.19 12.72
N PHE A 42 6.86 -7.47 12.63
CA PHE A 42 7.79 -8.59 12.66
C PHE A 42 8.46 -8.88 11.30
N SER A 43 7.93 -8.32 10.21
CA SER A 43 8.45 -8.53 8.84
C SER A 43 9.45 -7.45 8.42
N LEU A 44 9.36 -6.24 8.98
CA LEU A 44 10.19 -5.09 8.62
C LEU A 44 10.70 -4.34 9.85
N ARG A 45 11.97 -3.91 9.80
CA ARG A 45 12.54 -3.04 10.84
C ARG A 45 11.83 -1.68 10.94
N TYR A 46 11.41 -1.15 9.79
CA TYR A 46 10.63 0.07 9.65
C TYR A 46 9.48 -0.17 8.68
N MET A 47 8.25 -0.16 9.19
CA MET A 47 7.06 -0.38 8.36
C MET A 47 6.80 0.84 7.47
N LEU A 48 6.36 0.57 6.23
CA LEU A 48 5.99 1.62 5.28
C LEU A 48 4.47 1.83 5.22
N VAL A 49 3.69 0.81 5.58
CA VAL A 49 2.23 0.88 5.70
C VAL A 49 1.85 0.88 7.18
N ASP A 50 0.94 1.76 7.56
CA ASP A 50 0.26 1.78 8.85
C ASP A 50 -1.11 1.10 8.64
N GLY A 51 -1.26 -0.10 9.22
CA GLY A 51 -2.45 -0.94 9.07
C GLY A 51 -3.31 -0.99 10.32
N GLN A 52 -4.63 -1.09 10.14
CA GLN A 52 -5.62 -1.30 11.20
C GLN A 52 -6.44 -2.57 10.90
N GLY A 53 -6.44 -3.52 11.84
CA GLY A 53 -7.13 -4.81 11.72
C GLY A 53 -6.18 -5.98 11.96
N ASN A 54 -6.62 -7.20 11.59
CA ASN A 54 -5.77 -8.38 11.67
C ASN A 54 -4.87 -8.49 10.42
N PHE A 55 -3.56 -8.24 10.60
CA PHE A 55 -2.51 -8.35 9.58
C PHE A 55 -1.63 -9.60 9.75
N GLY A 56 -2.12 -10.61 10.47
CA GLY A 56 -1.42 -11.85 10.74
C GLY A 56 -0.45 -11.78 11.91
N SER A 57 0.14 -12.92 12.25
CA SER A 57 0.99 -13.09 13.44
C SER A 57 2.21 -13.98 13.16
N ILE A 58 3.17 -13.99 14.10
CA ILE A 58 4.31 -14.92 14.07
C ILE A 58 3.87 -16.38 14.29
N ASP A 59 2.69 -16.58 14.87
CA ASP A 59 2.12 -17.90 15.19
C ASP A 59 1.55 -18.60 13.94
N GLY A 60 1.61 -17.95 12.77
CA GLY A 60 1.15 -18.49 11.50
C GLY A 60 -0.28 -18.11 11.15
N ASP A 61 -0.93 -17.23 11.93
CA ASP A 61 -2.26 -16.72 11.58
C ASP A 61 -2.16 -15.84 10.33
N SER A 62 -2.94 -16.20 9.30
CA SER A 62 -3.10 -15.36 8.12
C SER A 62 -3.80 -14.04 8.46
N ALA A 63 -3.48 -13.01 7.68
CA ALA A 63 -4.22 -11.75 7.74
C ALA A 63 -5.70 -11.95 7.38
N ALA A 64 -6.56 -11.08 7.91
CA ALA A 64 -7.95 -11.04 7.49
C ALA A 64 -8.08 -10.63 6.01
N ALA A 65 -9.22 -10.90 5.38
CA ALA A 65 -9.47 -10.45 4.02
C ALA A 65 -9.47 -8.91 3.90
N MET A 66 -9.07 -8.38 2.73
CA MET A 66 -8.91 -6.94 2.45
C MET A 66 -10.13 -6.04 2.70
N ARG A 67 -11.33 -6.63 2.86
CA ARG A 67 -12.57 -5.91 3.25
C ARG A 67 -12.65 -5.61 4.74
N TYR A 68 -11.88 -6.31 5.57
CA TYR A 68 -11.86 -6.18 7.02
C TYR A 68 -10.66 -5.40 7.56
N THR A 69 -9.64 -5.17 6.73
CA THR A 69 -8.47 -4.38 7.07
C THR A 69 -8.55 -2.98 6.48
N GLU A 70 -7.85 -2.05 7.11
CA GLU A 70 -7.66 -0.69 6.64
C GLU A 70 -6.18 -0.33 6.67
N ALA A 71 -5.75 0.56 5.79
CA ALA A 71 -4.36 0.95 5.67
C ALA A 71 -4.22 2.42 5.24
N ARG A 72 -3.06 2.99 5.58
CA ARG A 72 -2.55 4.27 5.08
C ARG A 72 -1.02 4.24 5.06
N MET A 73 -0.39 5.26 4.50
CA MET A 73 1.05 5.43 4.56
C MET A 73 1.51 5.67 6.00
N SER A 74 2.61 5.04 6.39
CA SER A 74 3.36 5.44 7.57
C SER A 74 3.95 6.84 7.39
N ARG A 75 4.43 7.46 8.49
CA ARG A 75 5.17 8.73 8.38
C ARG A 75 6.45 8.58 7.56
N LEU A 76 7.17 7.46 7.72
CA LEU A 76 8.41 7.21 6.98
C LEU A 76 8.18 7.09 5.47
N ALA A 77 7.06 6.54 5.04
CA ALA A 77 6.73 6.43 3.62
C ALA A 77 6.60 7.81 2.93
N HIS A 78 6.31 8.88 3.67
CA HIS A 78 6.33 10.23 3.08
C HIS A 78 7.75 10.68 2.71
N GLU A 79 8.76 10.30 3.51
CA GLU A 79 10.16 10.67 3.24
C GLU A 79 10.69 9.98 1.97
N LEU A 80 10.21 8.78 1.67
CA LEU A 80 10.57 8.05 0.45
C LEU A 80 10.03 8.70 -0.83
N MET A 81 8.93 9.45 -0.71
CA MET A 81 8.20 10.05 -1.83
C MET A 81 8.26 11.59 -1.80
N ALA A 82 9.13 12.15 -0.94
CA ALA A 82 9.24 13.59 -0.77
C ALA A 82 9.66 14.25 -2.09
N ASP A 83 8.97 15.34 -2.45
CA ASP A 83 9.27 16.14 -3.64
C ASP A 83 9.29 15.36 -4.97
N ILE A 84 8.57 14.23 -5.04
CA ILE A 84 8.46 13.44 -6.27
C ILE A 84 7.74 14.21 -7.40
N ASP A 85 6.93 15.21 -7.05
CA ASP A 85 6.23 16.12 -7.96
C ASP A 85 7.11 17.27 -8.49
N LYS A 86 8.38 17.36 -8.08
CA LYS A 86 9.33 18.41 -8.48
C LYS A 86 10.36 17.94 -9.51
N GLU A 87 9.95 17.08 -10.45
CA GLU A 87 10.81 16.57 -11.54
C GLU A 87 12.13 15.95 -11.03
N THR A 88 12.09 15.31 -9.85
CA THR A 88 13.26 14.70 -9.22
C THR A 88 13.61 13.32 -9.82
N VAL A 89 12.68 12.73 -10.57
CA VAL A 89 12.82 11.46 -11.30
C VAL A 89 12.01 11.50 -12.60
N ASP A 90 12.41 10.69 -13.58
CA ASP A 90 11.65 10.50 -14.82
C ASP A 90 10.43 9.60 -14.56
N PHE A 91 9.25 10.07 -15.00
CA PHE A 91 8.02 9.30 -15.03
C PHE A 91 7.89 8.54 -16.36
N GLN A 92 7.12 7.46 -16.38
CA GLN A 92 6.94 6.61 -17.57
C GLN A 92 5.46 6.25 -17.71
N PRO A 93 4.93 6.23 -18.95
CA PRO A 93 3.56 5.79 -19.16
C PRO A 93 3.27 4.44 -18.51
N ASN A 94 2.08 4.30 -17.93
CA ASN A 94 1.61 3.02 -17.40
C ASN A 94 1.28 2.02 -18.54
N TYR A 95 0.76 0.84 -18.19
CA TYR A 95 0.57 -0.27 -19.13
C TYR A 95 -0.40 0.01 -20.30
N ASP A 96 -1.31 0.97 -20.15
CA ASP A 96 -2.28 1.40 -21.17
C ASP A 96 -2.14 2.86 -21.58
N GLU A 97 -1.04 3.50 -21.18
CA GLU A 97 -0.65 4.88 -21.52
C GLU A 97 -1.68 5.96 -21.11
N LYS A 98 -2.51 5.70 -20.09
CA LYS A 98 -3.47 6.68 -19.54
C LYS A 98 -2.99 7.42 -18.31
N GLU A 99 -1.96 6.91 -17.65
CA GLU A 99 -1.29 7.52 -16.49
C GLU A 99 0.19 7.76 -16.83
N LEU A 100 0.81 8.73 -16.15
CA LEU A 100 2.23 9.06 -16.23
C LEU A 100 2.94 8.75 -14.91
#